data_AF-A0A8R7R7T2-F1
#
_entry.id   AF-A0A8R7R7T2-F1
#
_cell.length_a   1.000
_cell.length_b   1.000
_cell.length_c   1.000
_cell.angle_alpha   90.00
_cell.angle_beta   90.00
_cell.angle_gamma   90.00
#
_symmetry.space_group_name_H-M   'P 1'
#
loop_
_entity.id
_entity.type
_entity.pdbx_description
1 polymer ?
#
loop_
_entity_poly.entity_id
_entity_poly.type
_entity_poly.pdbx_seq_one_letter_code
_entity_poly.pdbx_strand_id
1 'polypeptide(L)'
;MAAMSISASLRPDGSSSSPQSVIFFLGLYMMAIGAGGIKPCVSSFGADQFDDTDPTERLKKNSFFNWFFFSVYIGSFVAGTVVVWVQDHYGWVIGLWIPTLFIALAMASFFLGSSSYRVQKPLGSPLVSVCQVIVAAVRKRNVDLPRDASLLYELPEDVPMAEGTKKLQHTPVIRFLDKAAVISSAEELYSAPWRVCTVTQVEELKIVIGMLPIWATGIVFFAVLAQFSSTFLVQGRMMDTMVGTFAIPPASLACFDAVSVILFVPVYDRVLIPTARRFTGNERGFSELQRFPIGLFLSILVMAAAAVVETRRLALGRMCILWQV
;
A
#
# COMPACT_ATOMS: atom_id res chain seq x y z
N MET A 1 14.43 -4.27 -8.52
CA MET A 1 15.04 -4.90 -9.72
C MET A 1 16.45 -4.40 -10.05
N ALA A 2 16.72 -3.08 -10.13
CA ALA A 2 18.06 -2.55 -10.45
C ALA A 2 19.17 -2.94 -9.45
N ALA A 3 18.84 -3.04 -8.16
CA ALA A 3 19.80 -3.31 -7.08
C ALA A 3 20.57 -4.63 -7.20
N MET A 4 19.86 -5.71 -7.53
CA MET A 4 20.41 -7.06 -7.50
C MET A 4 21.24 -7.40 -8.74
N SER A 5 20.86 -6.89 -9.92
CA SER A 5 21.65 -7.13 -11.15
C SER A 5 22.94 -6.29 -11.19
N ILE A 6 22.92 -5.05 -10.69
CA ILE A 6 24.12 -4.20 -10.62
C ILE A 6 25.06 -4.65 -9.50
N SER A 7 24.53 -5.11 -8.36
CA SER A 7 25.35 -5.71 -7.29
C SER A 7 26.05 -7.00 -7.74
N ALA A 8 25.50 -7.74 -8.70
CA ALA A 8 26.13 -8.93 -9.27
C ALA A 8 27.23 -8.58 -10.29
N SER A 9 27.07 -7.49 -11.07
CA SER A 9 28.09 -7.02 -12.02
C SER A 9 29.26 -6.26 -11.36
N LEU A 10 29.08 -5.77 -10.13
CA LEU A 10 30.11 -5.01 -9.38
C LEU A 10 30.99 -5.88 -8.47
N ARG A 11 30.84 -7.21 -8.50
CA ARG A 11 31.71 -8.15 -7.77
C ARG A 11 32.60 -8.98 -8.72
N PRO A 12 33.62 -8.38 -9.36
CA PRO A 12 34.86 -9.12 -9.56
C PRO A 12 35.64 -9.06 -8.24
N ASP A 13 35.76 -10.20 -7.59
CA ASP A 13 36.70 -10.49 -6.50
C ASP A 13 36.35 -10.02 -5.06
N GLY A 14 36.42 -10.99 -4.15
CA GLY A 14 35.89 -10.94 -2.78
C GLY A 14 36.72 -10.17 -1.76
N SER A 15 37.11 -8.92 -2.02
CA SER A 15 37.74 -8.10 -0.98
C SER A 15 37.43 -6.61 -1.13
N SER A 16 36.91 -6.01 -0.05
CA SER A 16 36.56 -4.59 0.16
C SER A 16 35.29 -4.09 -0.55
N SER A 17 34.42 -3.41 0.21
CA SER A 17 33.28 -2.67 -0.32
C SER A 17 33.80 -1.54 -1.22
N SER A 18 33.73 -1.72 -2.54
CA SER A 18 34.15 -0.69 -3.49
C SER A 18 33.33 0.60 -3.25
N PRO A 19 33.95 1.80 -3.31
CA PRO A 19 33.22 3.08 -3.16
C PRO A 19 32.01 3.19 -4.10
N GLN A 20 32.09 2.57 -5.28
CA GLN A 20 31.01 2.48 -6.26
C GLN A 20 29.77 1.73 -5.71
N SER A 21 29.98 0.64 -4.98
CA SER A 21 28.88 -0.11 -4.35
C SER A 21 28.18 0.71 -3.27
N VAL A 22 28.95 1.46 -2.47
CA VAL A 22 28.39 2.32 -1.42
C VAL A 22 27.51 3.43 -2.02
N ILE A 23 28.01 4.13 -3.05
CA ILE A 23 27.26 5.18 -3.75
C ILE A 23 25.98 4.61 -4.36
N PHE A 24 26.06 3.42 -4.94
CA PHE A 24 24.90 2.74 -5.53
C PHE A 24 23.81 2.42 -4.50
N PHE A 25 24.16 1.80 -3.37
CA PHE A 25 23.19 1.50 -2.32
C PHE A 25 22.63 2.76 -1.68
N LEU A 26 23.44 3.80 -1.49
CA LEU A 26 22.97 5.09 -1.00
C LEU A 26 21.89 5.67 -1.92
N GLY A 27 22.12 5.66 -3.24
CA GLY A 27 21.13 6.11 -4.23
C GLY A 27 19.83 5.31 -4.18
N LEU A 28 19.91 3.99 -4.03
CA LEU A 28 18.73 3.13 -3.89
C LEU A 28 17.93 3.43 -2.61
N TYR A 29 18.61 3.67 -1.49
CA TYR A 29 17.94 4.06 -0.24
C TYR A 29 17.29 5.44 -0.35
N MET A 30 17.94 6.41 -1.00
CA MET A 30 17.34 7.72 -1.25
C MET A 30 16.10 7.62 -2.14
N MET A 31 16.14 6.79 -3.18
CA MET A 31 14.96 6.51 -4.01
C MET A 31 13.83 5.85 -3.21
N ALA A 32 14.16 4.89 -2.33
CA ALA A 32 13.19 4.24 -1.46
C ALA A 32 12.53 5.22 -0.48
N ILE A 33 13.31 6.12 0.13
CA ILE A 33 12.81 7.18 1.03
C ILE A 33 11.88 8.13 0.26
N GLY A 34 12.30 8.60 -0.92
CA GLY A 34 11.49 9.49 -1.75
C GLY A 34 10.16 8.85 -2.17
N ALA A 35 10.21 7.63 -2.72
CA ALA A 35 9.01 6.89 -3.12
C ALA A 35 8.09 6.57 -1.93
N GLY A 36 8.66 6.17 -0.79
CA GLY A 36 7.93 5.86 0.43
C GLY A 36 7.23 7.08 1.04
N GLY A 37 7.86 8.26 0.99
CA GLY A 37 7.27 9.51 1.49
C GLY A 37 6.19 10.09 0.59
N ILE A 38 6.35 10.00 -0.73
CA ILE A 38 5.40 10.58 -1.71
C ILE A 38 4.11 9.74 -1.78
N LYS A 39 4.21 8.41 -1.76
CA LYS A 39 3.09 7.50 -2.03
C LYS A 39 1.85 7.70 -1.12
N PRO A 40 1.96 7.80 0.22
CA PRO A 40 0.78 8.05 1.06
C PRO A 40 0.25 9.49 0.89
N CYS A 41 1.14 10.46 0.65
CA CYS A 41 0.81 11.88 0.64
C CYS A 41 0.11 12.34 -0.63
N VAL A 42 0.48 11.82 -1.81
CA VAL A 42 -0.10 12.30 -3.09
C VAL A 42 -1.58 11.96 -3.20
N SER A 43 -1.96 10.75 -2.81
CA SER A 43 -3.36 10.31 -2.88
C SER A 43 -4.25 11.05 -1.88
N SER A 44 -3.77 11.28 -0.66
CA SER A 44 -4.49 12.07 0.34
C SER A 44 -4.58 13.54 -0.08
N PHE A 45 -3.46 14.14 -0.51
CA PHE A 45 -3.45 15.53 -0.96
C PHE A 45 -4.36 15.77 -2.17
N GLY A 46 -4.41 14.81 -3.11
CA GLY A 46 -5.34 14.86 -4.25
C GLY A 46 -6.80 14.75 -3.81
N ALA A 47 -7.11 13.90 -2.84
CA ALA A 47 -8.45 13.81 -2.25
C ALA A 47 -8.87 15.10 -1.55
N ASP A 48 -7.93 15.75 -0.86
CA ASP A 48 -8.13 16.98 -0.09
C ASP A 48 -8.51 18.20 -0.94
N GLN A 49 -8.32 18.13 -2.26
CA GLN A 49 -8.71 19.19 -3.18
C GLN A 49 -10.22 19.26 -3.43
N PHE A 50 -10.97 18.23 -3.04
CA PHE A 50 -12.41 18.13 -3.23
C PHE A 50 -13.13 18.18 -1.87
N ASP A 51 -14.20 18.96 -1.80
CA ASP A 51 -15.09 19.00 -0.64
C ASP A 51 -16.03 17.79 -0.65
N ASP A 52 -16.02 17.02 0.43
CA ASP A 52 -16.88 15.84 0.60
C ASP A 52 -18.33 16.20 0.97
N THR A 53 -18.58 17.45 1.41
CA THR A 53 -19.92 17.96 1.74
C THR A 53 -20.70 18.38 0.49
N ASP A 54 -20.02 18.77 -0.59
CA ASP A 54 -20.65 19.09 -1.88
C ASP A 54 -20.85 17.82 -2.72
N PRO A 55 -22.11 17.44 -3.06
CA PRO A 55 -22.38 16.26 -3.87
C PRO A 55 -21.74 16.33 -5.27
N THR A 56 -21.53 17.52 -5.83
CA THR A 56 -20.93 17.70 -7.16
C THR A 56 -19.41 17.53 -7.12
N GLU A 57 -18.72 18.08 -6.12
CA GLU A 57 -17.28 17.88 -5.94
C GLU A 57 -16.97 16.43 -5.56
N ARG A 58 -17.83 15.77 -4.78
CA ARG A 58 -17.71 14.34 -4.46
C ARG A 58 -17.73 13.44 -5.70
N LEU A 59 -18.58 13.73 -6.69
CA LEU A 59 -18.58 13.00 -7.97
C LEU A 59 -17.30 13.25 -8.77
N LYS A 60 -16.78 14.49 -8.75
CA LYS A 60 -15.49 14.83 -9.40
C LYS A 60 -14.31 14.13 -8.73
N LYS A 61 -14.32 13.99 -7.41
CA LYS A 61 -13.32 13.22 -6.63
C LYS A 61 -13.24 11.76 -7.07
N ASN A 62 -14.39 11.11 -7.26
CA ASN A 62 -14.43 9.74 -7.77
C ASN A 62 -13.85 9.65 -9.19
N SER A 63 -14.20 10.59 -10.07
CA SER A 63 -13.64 10.67 -11.43
C SER A 63 -12.12 10.89 -11.41
N PHE A 64 -11.63 11.75 -10.52
CA PHE A 64 -10.19 11.97 -10.31
C PHE A 64 -9.47 10.66 -9.95
N PHE A 65 -9.99 9.88 -8.99
CA PHE A 65 -9.37 8.61 -8.62
C PHE A 65 -9.41 7.59 -9.76
N ASN A 66 -10.47 7.55 -10.55
CA ASN A 66 -10.54 6.68 -11.73
C ASN A 66 -9.42 7.02 -12.74
N TRP A 67 -9.25 8.31 -13.07
CA TRP A 67 -8.18 8.77 -13.96
C TRP A 67 -6.78 8.58 -13.37
N PHE A 68 -6.64 8.77 -12.05
CA PHE A 68 -5.40 8.53 -11.33
C PHE A 68 -4.96 7.07 -11.46
N PHE A 69 -5.83 6.11 -11.12
CA PHE A 69 -5.51 4.69 -11.24
C PHE A 69 -5.30 4.26 -12.70
N PHE A 70 -6.11 4.75 -13.63
CA PHE A 70 -5.91 4.49 -15.06
C PHE A 70 -4.54 4.96 -15.54
N SER A 71 -4.11 6.17 -15.16
CA SER A 71 -2.79 6.71 -15.50
C SER A 71 -1.66 5.91 -14.86
N VAL A 72 -1.84 5.43 -13.62
CA VAL A 72 -0.86 4.57 -12.94
C VAL A 72 -0.65 3.26 -13.70
N TYR A 73 -1.73 2.60 -14.15
CA TYR A 73 -1.61 1.34 -14.89
C TYR A 73 -1.05 1.52 -16.29
N ILE A 74 -1.43 2.58 -17.02
CA ILE A 74 -0.79 2.91 -18.29
C ILE A 74 0.70 3.22 -18.09
N GLY A 75 1.04 4.03 -17.08
CA GLY A 75 2.41 4.36 -16.75
C GLY A 75 3.23 3.11 -16.40
N SER A 76 2.66 2.19 -15.63
CA SER A 76 3.26 0.89 -15.31
C SER A 76 3.48 0.03 -16.56
N PHE A 77 2.50 -0.02 -17.47
CA PHE A 77 2.62 -0.73 -18.74
C PHE A 77 3.73 -0.16 -19.64
N VAL A 78 3.77 1.17 -19.82
CA VAL A 78 4.81 1.85 -20.60
C VAL A 78 6.19 1.69 -19.95
N ALA A 79 6.28 1.78 -18.63
CA ALA A 79 7.52 1.54 -17.90
C ALA A 79 8.01 0.09 -18.06
N GLY A 80 7.11 -0.89 -17.93
CA GLY A 80 7.42 -2.32 -18.09
C GLY A 80 7.82 -2.70 -19.52
N THR A 81 7.42 -1.92 -20.52
CA THR A 81 7.73 -2.19 -21.94
C THR A 81 8.86 -1.29 -22.45
N VAL A 82 8.58 -0.01 -22.66
CA VAL A 82 9.50 0.95 -23.30
C VAL A 82 10.73 1.20 -22.45
N VAL A 83 10.57 1.49 -21.16
CA VAL A 83 11.73 1.81 -20.30
C VAL A 83 12.61 0.58 -20.10
N VAL A 84 12.01 -0.59 -19.88
CA VAL A 84 12.75 -1.87 -19.80
C VAL A 84 13.50 -2.17 -21.11
N TRP A 85 12.84 -1.98 -22.26
CA TRP A 85 13.48 -2.20 -23.56
C TRP A 85 14.69 -1.27 -23.77
N VAL A 86 14.56 0.02 -23.39
CA VAL A 86 15.67 0.99 -23.43
C VAL A 86 16.80 0.57 -22.48
N GLN A 87 16.47 0.10 -21.27
CA GLN A 87 17.47 -0.38 -20.30
C GLN A 87 18.27 -1.57 -20.83
N ASP A 88 17.61 -2.48 -21.56
CA ASP A 88 18.22 -3.68 -22.11
C ASP A 88 19.10 -3.39 -23.36
N HIS A 89 18.65 -2.49 -24.24
CA HIS A 89 19.34 -2.20 -25.52
C HIS A 89 20.35 -1.05 -25.46
N TYR A 90 20.06 0.01 -24.71
CA TYR A 90 20.88 1.23 -24.63
C TYR A 90 21.57 1.40 -23.27
N GLY A 91 21.31 0.48 -22.34
CA GLY A 91 21.96 0.43 -21.04
C GLY A 91 21.24 1.21 -19.93
N TRP A 92 21.63 0.89 -18.70
CA TRP A 92 20.95 1.32 -17.47
C TRP A 92 21.02 2.82 -17.21
N VAL A 93 22.10 3.50 -17.61
CA VAL A 93 22.26 4.94 -17.37
C VAL A 93 21.15 5.72 -18.08
N ILE A 94 20.96 5.49 -19.38
CA ILE A 94 19.92 6.14 -20.18
C ILE A 94 18.52 5.76 -19.65
N GLY A 95 18.33 4.47 -19.34
CA GLY A 95 17.06 3.99 -18.80
C GLY A 95 16.68 4.55 -17.43
N LEU A 96 17.64 5.02 -16.61
CA LEU A 96 17.38 5.68 -15.32
C LEU A 96 17.17 7.20 -15.47
N TRP A 97 17.76 7.84 -16.48
CA TRP A 97 17.53 9.25 -16.78
C TRP A 97 16.09 9.52 -17.21
N ILE A 98 15.45 8.58 -17.92
CA ILE A 98 14.06 8.72 -18.37
C ILE A 98 13.10 8.94 -17.18
N PRO A 99 12.96 8.02 -16.19
CA PRO A 99 12.12 8.26 -15.02
C PRO A 99 12.51 9.50 -14.22
N THR A 100 13.81 9.80 -14.13
CA THR A 100 14.32 10.98 -13.40
C THR A 100 13.80 12.27 -14.01
N LEU A 101 13.80 12.38 -15.35
CA LEU A 101 13.24 13.51 -16.07
C LEU A 101 11.74 13.64 -15.83
N PHE A 102 10.98 12.55 -15.89
CA PHE A 102 9.54 12.57 -15.63
C PHE A 102 9.21 13.00 -14.19
N ILE A 103 9.98 12.55 -13.19
CA ILE A 103 9.81 12.99 -11.80
C ILE A 103 10.16 14.49 -11.67
N ALA A 104 11.21 14.97 -12.33
CA ALA A 104 11.56 16.39 -12.31
C ALA A 104 10.47 17.26 -12.93
N LEU A 105 9.89 16.83 -14.06
CA LEU A 105 8.77 17.50 -14.71
C LEU A 105 7.51 17.46 -13.83
N ALA A 106 7.20 16.32 -13.22
CA ALA A 106 6.10 16.19 -12.28
C ALA A 106 6.27 17.15 -11.07
N MET A 107 7.48 17.22 -10.52
CA MET A 107 7.80 18.12 -9.41
C MET A 107 7.69 19.60 -9.81
N ALA A 108 8.17 19.97 -11.00
CA ALA A 108 7.99 21.33 -11.54
C ALA A 108 6.50 21.67 -11.71
N SER A 109 5.71 20.76 -12.27
CA SER A 109 4.26 20.94 -12.42
C SER A 109 3.53 21.08 -11.08
N PHE A 110 3.98 20.34 -10.06
CA PHE A 110 3.44 20.42 -8.71
C PHE A 110 3.73 21.77 -8.07
N PHE A 111 4.95 22.30 -8.22
CA PHE A 111 5.29 23.62 -7.69
C PHE A 111 4.59 24.75 -8.44
N LEU A 112 4.41 24.65 -9.76
CA LEU A 112 3.65 25.63 -10.54
C LEU A 112 2.18 25.71 -10.10
N GLY A 113 1.59 24.59 -9.64
CA GLY A 113 0.23 24.54 -9.12
C GLY A 113 0.06 25.01 -7.67
N SER A 114 1.15 25.34 -6.96
CA SER A 114 1.15 25.58 -5.51
C SER A 114 0.18 26.66 -5.03
N SER A 115 -0.06 27.70 -5.83
CA SER A 115 -0.98 28.79 -5.48
C SER A 115 -2.46 28.40 -5.55
N SER A 116 -2.79 27.31 -6.24
CA SER A 116 -4.17 26.88 -6.48
C SER A 116 -4.65 25.78 -5.53
N TYR A 117 -3.74 25.23 -4.71
CA TYR A 117 -4.07 24.10 -3.84
C TYR A 117 -4.86 24.51 -2.60
N ARG A 118 -5.88 23.72 -2.27
CA ARG A 118 -6.58 23.76 -0.98
C ARG A 118 -5.72 23.01 0.03
N VAL A 119 -5.25 23.70 1.07
CA VAL A 119 -4.42 23.12 2.13
C VAL A 119 -5.28 22.86 3.35
N GLN A 120 -5.41 21.58 3.72
CA GLN A 120 -6.16 21.17 4.91
C GLN A 120 -5.38 21.49 6.18
N LYS A 121 -6.10 21.82 7.26
CA LYS A 121 -5.49 22.08 8.57
C LYS A 121 -4.94 20.77 9.16
N PRO A 122 -3.82 20.80 9.90
CA PRO A 122 -3.27 19.60 10.51
C PRO A 122 -4.22 19.06 11.61
N LEU A 123 -4.77 17.86 11.39
CA LEU A 123 -5.73 17.18 12.28
C LEU A 123 -5.07 16.35 13.40
N GLY A 124 -3.76 16.51 13.61
CA GLY A 124 -2.96 15.70 14.53
C GLY A 124 -2.49 14.37 13.92
N SER A 125 -1.83 13.53 14.72
CA SER A 125 -1.27 12.24 14.27
C SER A 125 -1.98 11.06 14.94
N PRO A 126 -2.62 10.17 14.15
CA PRO A 126 -3.21 8.94 14.68
C PRO A 126 -2.20 8.08 15.44
N LEU A 127 -0.94 8.04 15.00
CA LEU A 127 0.12 7.30 15.68
C LEU A 127 0.42 7.87 17.08
N VAL A 128 0.38 9.20 17.22
CA VAL A 128 0.56 9.84 18.53
C VAL A 128 -0.61 9.47 19.45
N SER A 129 -1.84 9.45 18.94
CA SER A 129 -3.01 9.02 19.72
C SER A 129 -2.89 7.56 20.18
N VAL A 130 -2.45 6.65 19.30
CA VAL A 130 -2.15 5.25 19.67
C VAL A 130 -1.11 5.18 20.79
N CYS A 131 0.00 5.91 20.68
CA CYS A 131 1.03 5.95 21.71
C CYS A 131 0.51 6.53 23.03
N GLN A 132 -0.33 7.57 22.98
CA GLN A 132 -0.95 8.18 24.14
C GLN A 132 -1.82 7.19 24.90
N VAL A 133 -2.69 6.45 24.21
CA VAL A 133 -3.56 5.44 24.81
C VAL A 133 -2.74 4.34 25.47
N ILE A 134 -1.70 3.84 24.80
CA ILE A 134 -0.83 2.79 25.36
C ILE A 134 -0.13 3.30 26.62
N VAL A 135 0.48 4.49 26.57
CA VAL A 135 1.21 5.07 27.72
C VAL A 135 0.25 5.35 28.88
N ALA A 136 -0.94 5.90 28.62
CA ALA A 136 -1.94 6.18 29.64
C ALA A 136 -2.46 4.88 30.29
N ALA A 137 -2.78 3.86 29.50
CA ALA A 137 -3.22 2.56 30.00
C ALA A 137 -2.16 1.87 30.87
N VAL A 138 -0.89 1.90 30.45
CA VAL A 138 0.23 1.32 31.21
C VAL A 138 0.47 2.06 32.52
N ARG A 139 0.42 3.40 32.52
CA ARG A 139 0.53 4.20 33.74
C ARG A 139 -0.61 3.91 34.73
N LYS A 140 -1.82 3.69 34.21
CA LYS A 140 -3.02 3.38 35.01
C LYS A 140 -3.24 1.88 35.22
N ARG A 141 -2.23 1.03 35.01
CA ARG A 141 -2.37 -0.43 35.11
C ARG A 141 -2.92 -0.92 36.46
N ASN A 142 -2.64 -0.19 37.54
CA ASN A 142 -3.08 -0.51 38.91
C ASN A 142 -4.42 0.14 39.30
N VAL A 143 -5.03 0.94 38.43
CA VAL A 143 -6.33 1.58 38.69
C VAL A 143 -7.45 0.59 38.41
N ASP A 144 -8.46 0.57 39.27
CA ASP A 144 -9.66 -0.24 39.10
C ASP A 144 -10.55 0.35 38.01
N LEU A 145 -11.06 -0.52 37.14
CA LEU A 145 -11.98 -0.12 36.09
C LEU A 145 -13.37 0.11 36.69
N PRO A 146 -14.00 1.26 36.44
CA PRO A 146 -15.39 1.48 36.85
C PRO A 146 -16.29 0.42 36.20
N ARG A 147 -17.34 0.02 36.94
CA ARG A 147 -18.33 -0.96 36.46
C ARG A 147 -19.22 -0.36 35.37
N ASP A 148 -19.49 0.94 35.45
CA ASP A 148 -20.29 1.68 34.49
C ASP A 148 -19.41 2.36 33.45
N ALA A 149 -19.66 2.04 32.17
CA ALA A 149 -18.93 2.62 31.03
C ALA A 149 -19.18 4.14 30.86
N SER A 150 -20.27 4.67 31.43
CA SER A 150 -20.59 6.10 31.44
C SER A 150 -19.64 6.95 32.29
N LEU A 151 -18.85 6.32 33.16
CA LEU A 151 -17.84 6.99 34.00
C LEU A 151 -16.49 7.15 33.29
N LEU A 152 -16.34 6.61 32.07
CA LEU A 152 -15.15 6.80 31.25
C LEU A 152 -15.15 8.19 30.62
N TYR A 153 -13.97 8.77 30.48
CA TYR A 153 -13.80 10.10 29.92
C TYR A 153 -14.10 10.12 28.42
N GLU A 154 -15.05 10.96 28.03
CA GLU A 154 -15.35 11.29 26.64
C GLU A 154 -15.52 12.80 26.49
N LEU A 155 -15.23 13.34 25.31
CA LEU A 155 -15.43 14.77 25.04
C LEU A 155 -16.93 15.11 25.10
N PRO A 156 -17.31 16.26 25.70
CA PRO A 156 -18.69 16.75 25.68
C PRO A 156 -19.26 16.81 24.26
N GLU A 157 -20.58 16.62 24.10
CA GLU A 157 -21.23 16.66 22.78
C GLU A 157 -21.06 17.99 22.04
N ASP A 158 -20.88 19.08 22.79
CA ASP A 158 -20.78 20.44 22.26
C ASP A 158 -19.37 20.83 21.77
N VAL A 159 -18.37 19.96 21.95
CA VAL A 159 -17.01 20.22 21.45
C VAL A 159 -16.95 19.78 19.98
N PRO A 160 -16.66 20.70 19.02
CA PRO A 160 -16.52 20.33 17.63
C PRO A 160 -15.36 19.34 17.50
N MET A 161 -15.69 18.10 17.15
CA MET A 161 -14.70 17.10 16.77
C MET A 161 -14.02 17.54 15.48
N ALA A 162 -12.78 17.08 15.29
CA ALA A 162 -12.12 17.14 14.00
C ALA A 162 -13.04 16.61 12.90
N GLU A 163 -13.05 17.29 11.74
CA GLU A 163 -13.83 16.86 10.57
C GLU A 163 -13.53 15.39 10.25
N GLY A 164 -14.56 14.54 10.28
CA GLY A 164 -14.45 13.10 10.01
C GLY A 164 -14.35 12.18 11.24
N THR A 165 -14.15 12.69 12.45
CA THR A 165 -14.13 11.85 13.66
C THR A 165 -15.55 11.58 14.16
N LYS A 166 -15.95 10.31 14.20
CA LYS A 166 -17.23 9.87 14.79
C LYS A 166 -16.99 9.28 16.17
N LYS A 167 -17.83 9.64 17.14
CA LYS A 167 -17.79 9.02 18.47
C LYS A 167 -18.01 7.51 18.33
N LEU A 168 -17.10 6.74 18.90
CA LEU A 168 -17.19 5.28 18.91
C LEU A 168 -17.87 4.80 20.19
N GLN A 169 -18.67 3.75 20.06
CA GLN A 169 -19.31 3.11 21.21
C GLN A 169 -18.30 2.25 21.95
N HIS A 170 -18.38 2.28 23.29
CA HIS A 170 -17.52 1.46 24.15
C HIS A 170 -17.78 -0.03 23.92
N THR A 171 -16.69 -0.80 23.83
CA THR A 171 -16.73 -2.26 23.66
C THR A 171 -15.99 -2.95 24.82
N PRO A 172 -16.50 -4.05 25.39
CA PRO A 172 -15.84 -4.75 26.51
C PRO A 172 -14.56 -5.53 26.11
N VAL A 173 -14.09 -5.41 24.87
CA VAL A 173 -12.89 -6.10 24.35
C VAL A 173 -11.63 -5.35 24.79
N ILE A 174 -10.60 -6.08 25.23
CA ILE A 174 -9.32 -5.52 25.72
C ILE A 174 -9.55 -4.42 26.79
N ARG A 175 -10.24 -4.78 27.88
CA ARG A 175 -10.58 -3.87 28.99
C ARG A 175 -9.37 -3.18 29.64
N PHE A 176 -8.17 -3.73 29.46
CA PHE A 176 -6.93 -3.09 29.92
C PHE A 176 -6.75 -1.68 29.32
N LEU A 177 -7.11 -1.48 28.05
CA LEU A 177 -6.97 -0.19 27.38
C LEU A 177 -7.97 0.85 27.88
N ASP A 178 -9.12 0.41 28.39
CA ASP A 178 -10.13 1.30 28.99
C ASP A 178 -9.60 2.07 30.19
N LYS A 179 -8.53 1.57 30.83
CA LYS A 179 -7.85 2.27 31.93
C LYS A 179 -7.27 3.62 31.51
N ALA A 180 -6.96 3.81 30.22
CA ALA A 180 -6.52 5.10 29.70
C ALA A 180 -7.59 6.19 29.80
N ALA A 181 -8.87 5.81 29.78
CA ALA A 181 -10.01 6.72 29.85
C ALA A 181 -10.59 6.89 31.27
N VAL A 182 -9.96 6.32 32.29
CA VAL A 182 -10.38 6.51 33.69
C VAL A 182 -9.80 7.82 34.23
N ILE A 183 -10.63 8.67 34.84
CA ILE A 183 -10.19 9.90 35.50
C ILE A 183 -9.79 9.57 36.94
N SER A 184 -8.50 9.66 37.27
CA SER A 184 -8.02 9.39 38.64
C SER A 184 -7.98 10.65 39.52
N SER A 185 -7.78 11.83 38.93
CA SER A 185 -7.92 13.12 39.62
C SER A 185 -8.40 14.21 38.66
N ALA A 186 -9.14 15.20 39.17
CA ALA A 186 -9.65 16.32 38.36
C ALA A 186 -8.55 17.18 37.73
N GLU A 187 -7.34 17.16 38.29
CA GLU A 187 -6.15 17.82 37.72
C GLU A 187 -5.64 17.14 36.45
N GLU A 188 -5.97 15.86 36.24
CA GLU A 188 -5.61 15.16 35.00
C GLU A 188 -6.37 15.66 33.79
N LEU A 189 -7.55 16.27 33.98
CA LEU A 189 -8.34 16.88 32.90
C LEU A 189 -7.62 18.09 32.29
N TYR A 190 -6.78 18.76 33.09
CA TYR A 190 -5.92 19.86 32.67
C TYR A 190 -4.52 19.37 32.26
N SER A 191 -4.19 18.10 32.53
CA SER A 191 -2.90 17.51 32.19
C SER A 191 -2.90 16.95 30.78
N ALA A 192 -1.73 17.06 30.13
CA ALA A 192 -1.46 16.67 28.75
C ALA A 192 -2.08 15.33 28.29
N PRO A 193 -2.34 15.16 26.98
CA PRO A 193 -3.01 14.00 26.37
C PRO A 193 -2.32 12.63 26.56
N TRP A 194 -1.25 12.55 27.36
CA TRP A 194 -0.50 11.34 27.73
C TRP A 194 -0.88 10.76 29.10
N ARG A 195 -1.88 11.33 29.78
CA ARG A 195 -2.37 10.87 31.09
C ARG A 195 -3.83 10.39 31.05
N VAL A 196 -4.67 11.06 30.27
CA VAL A 196 -6.08 10.71 30.07
C VAL A 196 -6.35 10.76 28.56
N CYS A 197 -7.02 9.72 28.05
CA CYS A 197 -7.47 9.63 26.66
C CYS A 197 -8.99 9.48 26.61
N THR A 198 -9.62 9.84 25.50
CA THR A 198 -11.07 9.65 25.35
C THR A 198 -11.42 8.18 25.05
N VAL A 199 -12.66 7.77 25.33
CA VAL A 199 -13.17 6.44 24.94
C VAL A 199 -13.05 6.26 23.42
N THR A 200 -13.35 7.29 22.64
CA THR A 200 -13.18 7.24 21.18
C THR A 200 -11.74 6.87 20.77
N GLN A 201 -10.71 7.49 21.35
CA GLN A 201 -9.31 7.15 21.06
C GLN A 201 -8.95 5.71 21.49
N VAL A 202 -9.50 5.25 22.61
CA VAL A 202 -9.30 3.88 23.10
C VAL A 202 -9.93 2.87 22.14
N GLU A 203 -11.16 3.11 21.70
CA GLU A 203 -11.86 2.24 20.76
C GLU A 203 -11.21 2.23 19.37
N GLU A 204 -10.70 3.37 18.89
CA GLU A 204 -9.88 3.42 17.66
C GLU A 204 -8.68 2.47 17.76
N LEU A 205 -7.94 2.50 18.87
CA LEU A 205 -6.83 1.57 19.09
C LEU A 205 -7.28 0.12 19.16
N LYS A 206 -8.40 -0.18 19.84
CA LYS A 206 -8.93 -1.56 19.89
C LYS A 206 -9.29 -2.08 18.51
N ILE A 207 -9.90 -1.25 17.65
CA ILE A 207 -10.20 -1.59 16.26
C ILE A 207 -8.90 -1.89 15.50
N VAL A 208 -7.88 -1.02 15.63
CA VAL A 208 -6.57 -1.23 14.99
C VAL A 208 -5.95 -2.56 15.44
N ILE A 209 -5.95 -2.86 16.74
CA ILE A 209 -5.43 -4.14 17.28
C ILE A 209 -6.23 -5.32 16.73
N GLY A 210 -7.56 -5.20 16.65
CA GLY A 210 -8.44 -6.23 16.08
C GLY A 210 -8.18 -6.48 14.58
N MET A 211 -7.68 -5.50 13.84
CA MET A 211 -7.31 -5.62 12.44
C MET A 211 -5.92 -6.23 12.21
N LEU A 212 -5.02 -6.21 13.22
CA LEU A 212 -3.64 -6.72 13.09
C LEU A 212 -3.55 -8.18 12.64
N PRO A 213 -4.37 -9.13 13.14
CA PRO A 213 -4.31 -10.51 12.67
C PRO A 213 -4.64 -10.65 11.17
N ILE A 214 -5.65 -9.92 10.70
CA ILE A 214 -6.02 -9.90 9.27
C ILE A 214 -4.88 -9.30 8.46
N TRP A 215 -4.32 -8.18 8.91
CA TRP A 215 -3.15 -7.56 8.28
C TRP A 215 -1.94 -8.52 8.22
N ALA A 216 -1.67 -9.26 9.29
CA ALA A 216 -0.57 -10.23 9.36
C ALA A 216 -0.72 -11.35 8.32
N THR A 217 -1.94 -11.85 8.09
CA THR A 217 -2.17 -12.83 7.01
C THR A 217 -1.90 -12.26 5.61
N GLY A 218 -2.03 -10.93 5.43
CA GLY A 218 -1.66 -10.24 4.20
C GLY A 218 -0.16 -10.26 3.88
N ILE A 219 0.72 -10.54 4.86
CA ILE A 219 2.17 -10.66 4.63
C ILE A 219 2.47 -11.77 3.62
N VAL A 220 1.73 -12.89 3.68
CA VAL A 220 1.89 -14.01 2.75
C VAL A 220 1.56 -13.58 1.32
N PHE A 221 0.48 -12.81 1.15
CA PHE A 221 0.11 -12.25 -0.15
C PHE A 221 1.22 -11.37 -0.74
N PHE A 222 1.77 -10.45 0.07
CA PHE A 222 2.87 -9.59 -0.38
C PHE A 222 4.16 -10.37 -0.67
N ALA A 223 4.43 -11.44 0.08
CA ALA A 223 5.56 -12.34 -0.19
C ALA A 223 5.43 -13.04 -1.56
N VAL A 224 4.21 -13.42 -1.95
CA VAL A 224 3.91 -13.96 -3.29
C VAL A 224 4.08 -12.89 -4.36
N LEU A 225 3.50 -11.69 -4.17
CA LEU A 225 3.66 -10.58 -5.12
C LEU A 225 5.14 -10.21 -5.34
N ALA A 226 5.96 -10.27 -4.29
CA ALA A 226 7.39 -9.97 -4.40
C ALA A 226 8.13 -10.93 -5.36
N GLN A 227 7.68 -12.18 -5.50
CA GLN A 227 8.29 -13.18 -6.39
C GLN A 227 8.26 -12.78 -7.86
N PHE A 228 7.23 -12.02 -8.26
CA PHE A 228 7.06 -11.54 -9.63
C PHE A 228 8.25 -10.69 -10.09
N SER A 229 8.79 -9.87 -9.17
CA SER A 229 9.93 -8.99 -9.45
C SER A 229 11.31 -9.63 -9.24
N SER A 230 11.35 -10.86 -8.73
CA SER A 230 12.59 -11.57 -8.37
C SER A 230 12.66 -12.94 -9.02
N THR A 231 12.07 -13.97 -8.42
CA THR A 231 12.16 -15.37 -8.86
C THR A 231 11.65 -15.55 -10.28
N PHE A 232 10.50 -14.96 -10.63
CA PHE A 232 9.93 -15.12 -11.97
C PHE A 232 10.78 -14.42 -13.03
N LEU A 233 11.42 -13.29 -12.67
CA LEU A 233 12.38 -12.62 -13.54
C LEU A 233 13.61 -13.48 -13.81
N VAL A 234 14.20 -14.08 -12.78
CA VAL A 234 15.38 -14.97 -12.94
C VAL A 234 15.00 -16.20 -13.74
N GLN A 235 13.83 -16.78 -13.50
CA GLN A 235 13.29 -17.88 -14.28
C GLN A 235 13.13 -17.48 -15.75
N GLY A 236 12.56 -16.32 -16.04
CA GLY A 236 12.36 -15.82 -17.41
C GLY A 236 13.67 -15.56 -18.16
N ARG A 237 14.75 -15.19 -17.47
CA ARG A 237 16.10 -15.10 -18.06
C ARG A 237 16.67 -16.45 -18.51
N MET A 238 16.17 -17.56 -17.96
CA MET A 238 16.57 -18.92 -18.31
C MET A 238 15.60 -19.59 -19.29
N MET A 239 14.61 -18.85 -19.80
CA MET A 239 13.61 -19.32 -20.75
C MET A 239 13.89 -18.78 -22.16
N ASP A 240 13.23 -19.36 -23.16
CA ASP A 240 13.32 -18.84 -24.53
C ASP A 240 12.50 -17.55 -24.65
N THR A 241 13.21 -16.44 -24.87
CA THR A 241 12.66 -15.08 -24.98
C THR A 241 12.22 -14.72 -26.39
N MET A 242 12.47 -15.58 -27.38
CA MET A 242 12.07 -15.35 -28.76
C MET A 242 10.59 -15.69 -28.95
N VAL A 243 9.79 -14.67 -29.26
CA VAL A 243 8.40 -14.85 -29.70
C VAL A 243 8.33 -14.45 -31.17
N GLY A 244 8.38 -15.46 -32.05
CA GLY A 244 8.55 -15.24 -33.49
C GLY A 244 9.93 -14.65 -33.79
N THR A 245 9.97 -13.40 -34.27
CA THR A 245 11.21 -12.68 -34.61
C THR A 245 11.66 -11.69 -33.55
N PHE A 246 10.85 -11.43 -32.52
CA PHE A 246 11.11 -10.42 -31.52
C PHE A 246 11.56 -11.06 -30.19
N ALA A 247 12.66 -10.57 -29.64
CA ALA A 247 13.15 -10.96 -28.33
C ALA A 247 12.47 -10.10 -27.25
N ILE A 248 11.64 -10.72 -26.42
CA ILE A 248 10.96 -10.03 -25.31
C ILE A 248 11.89 -10.02 -24.09
N PRO A 249 12.28 -8.86 -23.55
CA PRO A 249 13.05 -8.81 -22.32
C PRO A 249 12.27 -9.47 -21.16
N PRO A 250 12.88 -10.36 -20.36
CA PRO A 250 12.17 -11.01 -19.25
C PRO A 250 11.57 -10.05 -18.23
N ALA A 251 12.20 -8.87 -18.04
CA ALA A 251 11.66 -7.83 -17.17
C ALA A 251 10.37 -7.20 -17.70
N SER A 252 10.10 -7.32 -19.00
CA SER A 252 8.85 -6.85 -19.59
C SER A 252 7.65 -7.72 -19.24
N LEU A 253 7.85 -8.90 -18.63
CA LEU A 253 6.75 -9.65 -18.04
C LEU A 253 5.97 -8.83 -17.01
N ALA A 254 6.62 -7.83 -16.40
CA ALA A 254 5.96 -6.90 -15.49
C ALA A 254 4.77 -6.14 -16.12
N CYS A 255 4.74 -5.97 -17.44
CA CYS A 255 3.64 -5.29 -18.11
C CYS A 255 2.34 -6.11 -18.08
N PHE A 256 2.42 -7.45 -17.97
CA PHE A 256 1.24 -8.31 -17.90
C PHE A 256 0.42 -8.08 -16.63
N ASP A 257 1.04 -7.69 -15.52
CA ASP A 257 0.31 -7.28 -14.32
C ASP A 257 -0.59 -6.07 -14.61
N ALA A 258 -0.03 -5.03 -15.21
CA ALA A 258 -0.78 -3.84 -15.60
C ALA A 258 -1.91 -4.16 -16.60
N VAL A 259 -1.63 -4.98 -17.63
CA VAL A 259 -2.64 -5.41 -18.61
C VAL A 259 -3.73 -6.24 -17.94
N SER A 260 -3.36 -7.15 -17.05
CA SER A 260 -4.30 -7.99 -16.32
C SER A 260 -5.23 -7.14 -15.48
N VAL A 261 -4.73 -6.14 -14.75
CA VAL A 261 -5.60 -5.25 -13.97
C VAL A 261 -6.53 -4.44 -14.89
N ILE A 262 -6.01 -3.88 -15.99
CA ILE A 262 -6.82 -3.11 -16.97
C ILE A 262 -7.94 -3.97 -17.57
N LEU A 263 -7.70 -5.27 -17.80
CA LEU A 263 -8.67 -6.20 -18.37
C LEU A 263 -9.64 -6.75 -17.33
N PHE A 264 -9.13 -7.26 -16.21
CA PHE A 264 -9.91 -7.98 -15.21
C PHE A 264 -10.73 -7.07 -14.31
N VAL A 265 -10.34 -5.82 -14.06
CA VAL A 265 -11.16 -4.90 -13.23
C VAL A 265 -12.51 -4.59 -13.89
N PRO A 266 -12.58 -4.19 -15.19
CA PRO A 266 -13.87 -4.05 -15.86
C PRO A 266 -14.68 -5.34 -15.91
N VAL A 267 -14.04 -6.51 -16.09
CA VAL A 267 -14.72 -7.80 -16.04
C VAL A 267 -15.28 -8.06 -14.65
N TYR A 268 -14.52 -7.75 -13.60
CA TYR A 268 -14.95 -7.87 -12.21
C TYR A 268 -16.17 -6.99 -11.95
N ASP A 269 -16.11 -5.72 -12.32
CA ASP A 269 -17.19 -4.75 -12.08
C ASP A 269 -18.44 -4.99 -12.91
N ARG A 270 -18.29 -5.44 -14.16
CA ARG A 270 -19.42 -5.60 -15.11
C ARG A 270 -20.01 -7.00 -15.14
N VAL A 271 -19.24 -8.03 -14.80
CA VAL A 271 -19.68 -9.43 -14.88
C VAL A 271 -19.78 -10.05 -13.49
N LEU A 272 -18.70 -10.03 -12.70
CA LEU A 272 -18.66 -10.70 -11.41
C LEU A 272 -19.55 -10.01 -10.36
N ILE A 273 -19.51 -8.68 -10.23
CA ILE A 273 -20.34 -7.97 -9.25
C ILE A 273 -21.84 -8.16 -9.51
N PRO A 274 -22.38 -7.93 -10.73
CA PRO A 274 -23.81 -8.12 -10.98
C PRO A 274 -24.24 -9.58 -10.82
N THR A 275 -23.39 -10.53 -11.22
CA THR A 275 -23.66 -11.96 -11.04
C THR A 275 -23.67 -12.34 -9.56
N ALA A 276 -22.65 -11.95 -8.80
CA ALA A 276 -22.57 -12.17 -7.37
C ALA A 276 -23.76 -11.53 -6.64
N ARG A 277 -24.16 -10.30 -7.01
CA ARG A 277 -25.33 -9.62 -6.44
C ARG A 277 -26.62 -10.43 -6.60
N ARG A 278 -26.80 -11.14 -7.72
CA ARG A 278 -27.96 -12.03 -7.93
C ARG A 278 -27.99 -13.19 -6.94
N PHE A 279 -26.82 -13.67 -6.49
CA PHE A 279 -26.72 -14.80 -5.57
C PHE A 279 -26.64 -14.37 -4.09
N THR A 280 -25.93 -13.28 -3.79
CA THR A 280 -25.67 -12.85 -2.41
C THR A 280 -26.68 -11.84 -1.88
N GLY A 281 -27.43 -11.18 -2.76
CA GLY A 281 -28.34 -10.08 -2.39
C GLY A 281 -27.63 -8.79 -1.94
N ASN A 282 -26.30 -8.76 -1.92
CA ASN A 282 -25.51 -7.62 -1.47
C ASN A 282 -25.20 -6.67 -2.63
N GLU A 283 -25.33 -5.35 -2.42
CA GLU A 283 -25.12 -4.33 -3.47
C GLU A 283 -23.72 -4.38 -4.10
N ARG A 284 -22.70 -4.78 -3.33
CA ARG A 284 -21.31 -4.91 -3.78
C ARG A 284 -20.95 -6.33 -4.30
N GLY A 285 -21.91 -7.25 -4.38
CA GLY A 285 -21.68 -8.65 -4.70
C GLY A 285 -21.02 -9.41 -3.55
N PHE A 286 -19.69 -9.33 -3.46
CA PHE A 286 -18.90 -9.89 -2.35
C PHE A 286 -18.57 -8.83 -1.30
N SER A 287 -18.59 -9.19 -0.02
CA SER A 287 -18.11 -8.30 1.05
C SER A 287 -16.58 -8.17 1.01
N GLU A 288 -16.04 -7.07 1.53
CA GLU A 288 -14.57 -6.87 1.55
C GLU A 288 -13.87 -7.97 2.36
N LEU A 289 -14.49 -8.43 3.44
CA LEU A 289 -14.00 -9.55 4.26
C LEU A 289 -14.06 -10.90 3.55
N GLN A 290 -14.88 -11.07 2.50
CA GLN A 290 -14.90 -12.28 1.67
C GLN A 290 -13.84 -12.23 0.56
N ARG A 291 -13.62 -11.06 -0.04
CA ARG A 291 -12.65 -10.89 -1.13
C ARG A 291 -11.22 -11.17 -0.66
N PHE A 292 -10.89 -10.76 0.55
CA PHE A 292 -9.56 -10.92 1.13
C PHE A 292 -9.07 -12.39 1.19
N PRO A 293 -9.79 -13.33 1.85
CA PRO A 293 -9.37 -14.73 1.88
C PRO A 293 -9.44 -15.43 0.52
N ILE A 294 -10.35 -15.03 -0.37
CA ILE A 294 -10.39 -15.54 -1.76
C ILE A 294 -9.09 -15.19 -2.47
N GLY A 295 -8.61 -13.95 -2.34
CA GLY A 295 -7.32 -13.52 -2.89
C GLY A 295 -6.15 -14.35 -2.35
N LEU A 296 -6.11 -14.58 -1.03
CA LEU A 296 -5.08 -15.43 -0.41
C LEU A 296 -5.10 -16.87 -0.94
N PHE A 297 -6.29 -17.45 -1.12
CA PHE A 297 -6.43 -18.79 -1.69
C PHE A 297 -5.93 -18.84 -3.15
N LEU A 298 -6.28 -17.85 -3.97
CA LEU A 298 -5.80 -17.74 -5.34
C LEU A 298 -4.27 -17.61 -5.40
N SER A 299 -3.64 -16.91 -4.46
CA SER A 299 -2.18 -16.82 -4.37
C SER A 299 -1.51 -18.19 -4.16
N ILE A 300 -2.14 -19.10 -3.40
CA ILE A 300 -1.64 -20.48 -3.24
C ILE A 300 -1.68 -21.20 -4.59
N LEU A 301 -2.78 -21.08 -5.33
CA LEU A 301 -2.92 -21.69 -6.65
C LEU A 301 -1.89 -21.13 -7.65
N VAL A 302 -1.65 -19.82 -7.64
CA VAL A 302 -0.62 -19.18 -8.47
C VAL A 302 0.77 -19.74 -8.16
N MET A 303 1.14 -19.86 -6.88
CA MET A 303 2.44 -20.43 -6.51
C MET A 303 2.55 -21.91 -6.84
N ALA A 304 1.48 -22.69 -6.70
CA ALA A 304 1.45 -24.09 -7.12
C ALA A 304 1.63 -24.22 -8.64
N ALA A 305 0.95 -23.39 -9.44
CA ALA A 305 1.12 -23.35 -10.89
C ALA A 305 2.55 -22.97 -11.27
N ALA A 306 3.12 -21.94 -10.63
CA ALA A 306 4.50 -21.52 -10.87
C ALA A 306 5.52 -22.64 -10.55
N ALA A 307 5.30 -23.40 -9.47
CA ALA A 307 6.14 -24.54 -9.11
C ALA A 307 6.05 -25.67 -10.16
N VAL A 308 4.86 -25.93 -10.70
CA VAL A 308 4.66 -26.90 -11.79
C VAL A 308 5.38 -26.46 -13.05
N VAL A 309 5.24 -25.19 -13.45
CA VAL A 309 5.95 -24.62 -14.60
C VAL A 309 7.45 -24.77 -14.41
N GLU A 310 8.00 -24.44 -13.25
CA GLU A 310 9.44 -24.58 -13.02
C GLU A 310 9.92 -26.04 -13.09
N THR A 311 9.15 -26.97 -12.54
CA THR A 311 9.45 -28.41 -12.61
C THR A 311 9.49 -28.88 -14.08
N ARG A 312 8.55 -28.42 -14.90
CA ARG A 312 8.54 -28.72 -16.34
C ARG A 312 9.72 -28.08 -17.08
N ARG A 313 10.10 -26.85 -16.71
CA ARG A 313 11.26 -26.16 -17.29
C ARG A 313 12.54 -26.97 -17.09
N LEU A 314 12.76 -27.45 -15.87
CA LEU A 314 13.92 -28.25 -15.50
C LEU A 314 13.95 -29.59 -16.23
N ALA A 315 12.78 -30.20 -16.49
CA ALA A 315 12.69 -31.46 -17.21
C ALA A 315 12.89 -31.34 -18.74
N LEU A 316 12.39 -30.26 -19.36
CA LEU A 316 12.36 -30.09 -20.83
C LEU A 316 13.48 -29.18 -21.37
N GLY A 317 14.17 -28.44 -20.52
CA GLY A 317 15.36 -27.64 -20.85
C GLY A 317 15.10 -26.33 -21.61
N ARG A 318 14.09 -26.25 -22.48
CA ARG A 318 13.69 -25.03 -23.19
C ARG A 318 12.18 -24.88 -23.21
N MET A 319 11.67 -23.86 -22.52
CA MET A 319 10.27 -23.46 -22.58
C MET A 319 10.18 -21.98 -22.95
N CYS A 320 9.17 -21.64 -23.74
CA CYS A 320 8.89 -20.26 -24.12
C CYS A 320 8.47 -19.45 -22.90
N ILE A 321 8.96 -18.21 -22.79
CA ILE A 321 8.68 -17.28 -21.70
C ILE A 321 7.17 -17.00 -21.49
N LEU A 322 6.35 -17.21 -22.53
CA LEU A 322 4.89 -17.06 -22.46
C LEU A 322 4.21 -18.01 -21.46
N TRP A 323 4.86 -19.11 -21.04
CA TRP A 323 4.33 -19.99 -20.00
C TRP A 323 4.33 -19.37 -18.58
N GLN A 324 4.98 -18.22 -18.39
CA GLN A 324 4.98 -17.49 -17.11
C GLN A 324 3.82 -16.49 -16.96
N VAL A 325 3.07 -16.26 -18.03
CA VAL A 325 1.94 -15.32 -18.10
C VAL A 325 0.65 -16.08 -17.92
#